data_AF-A0A2E0KF20-F1
#
_entry.id   AF-A0A2E0KF20-F1
#
_cell.length_a   1.000
_cell.length_b   1.000
_cell.length_c   1.000
_cell.angle_alpha   90.00
_cell.angle_beta   90.00
_cell.angle_gamma   90.00
#
_symmetry.space_group_name_H-M   'P 1'
#
loop_
_entity.id
_entity.type
_entity.pdbx_description
1 polymer ?
#
loop_
_entity_poly.entity_id
_entity_poly.type
_entity_poly.pdbx_seq_one_letter_code
_entity_poly.pdbx_strand_id
1 'polypeptide(L)' 'MFWLKRWNFIERAKLERQLWDAFEQREDLEAKVKALREMVESGTSTDLAEDRFRLEVWSTTLERIRKIEVMMKDQQR' A
#
# COMPACT_ATOMS: atom_id res chain seq x y z
N MET A 1 -10.01 -4.37 20.66
CA MET A 1 -9.99 -2.92 20.38
C MET A 1 -9.59 -2.64 18.90
N PHE A 2 -10.25 -3.24 17.91
CA PHE A 2 -9.85 -3.14 16.48
C PHE A 2 -10.64 -2.10 15.68
N TRP A 3 -11.78 -1.66 16.20
CA TRP A 3 -12.68 -0.72 15.50
C TRP A 3 -12.14 0.72 15.47
N LEU A 4 -11.35 1.14 16.47
CA LEU A 4 -10.76 2.49 16.52
C LEU A 4 -9.57 2.68 15.56
N LYS A 5 -8.77 1.63 15.28
CA LYS A 5 -7.64 1.72 14.33
C LYS A 5 -8.11 1.85 12.87
N ARG A 6 -9.25 1.25 12.49
CA ARG A 6 -9.81 1.35 11.13
C ARG A 6 -10.15 2.80 10.73
N TRP A 7 -10.48 3.64 11.70
CA TRP A 7 -10.78 5.07 11.53
C TRP A 7 -9.57 5.98 11.77
N ASN A 8 -8.37 5.41 11.92
CA ASN A 8 -7.17 6.22 12.06
C ASN A 8 -6.74 6.73 10.68
N PHE A 9 -7.39 7.81 10.24
CA PHE A 9 -7.09 8.52 9.00
C PHE A 9 -5.61 8.92 8.91
N ILE A 10 -4.99 9.25 10.05
CA ILE A 10 -3.57 9.60 10.12
C ILE A 10 -2.71 8.39 9.79
N GLU A 11 -2.96 7.23 10.41
CA GLU A 11 -2.21 6.00 10.11
C GLU A 11 -2.41 5.54 8.67
N ARG A 12 -3.63 5.62 8.15
CA ARG A 12 -3.89 5.37 6.74
C ARG A 12 -3.07 6.31 5.86
N ALA A 13 -3.13 7.62 6.10
CA ALA A 13 -2.40 8.62 5.31
C ALA A 13 -0.88 8.40 5.36
N LYS A 14 -0.33 7.99 6.50
CA LYS A 14 1.09 7.60 6.62
C LYS A 14 1.43 6.41 5.73
N LEU A 15 0.61 5.36 5.75
CA LEU A 15 0.82 4.16 4.93
C LEU A 15 0.63 4.45 3.43
N GLU A 16 -0.35 5.27 3.07
CA GLU A 16 -0.52 5.76 1.70
C GLU A 16 0.73 6.54 1.25
N ARG A 17 1.23 7.46 2.10
CA ARG A 17 2.44 8.25 1.82
C ARG A 17 3.66 7.38 1.60
N GLN A 18 3.86 6.33 2.39
CA GLN A 18 4.99 5.40 2.21
C GLN A 18 5.03 4.80 0.81
N LEU A 19 3.88 4.41 0.25
CA LEU A 19 3.83 3.84 -1.10
C LEU A 19 4.04 4.91 -2.18
N TRP A 20 3.57 6.14 -1.94
CA TRP A 20 3.88 7.28 -2.81
C TRP A 20 5.36 7.65 -2.79
N ASP A 21 6.01 7.64 -1.63
CA ASP A 21 7.47 7.88 -1.53
C ASP A 21 8.26 6.81 -2.28
N ALA A 22 7.85 5.53 -2.17
CA ALA A 22 8.42 4.42 -2.93
C ALA A 22 8.26 4.62 -4.45
N PHE A 23 7.10 5.11 -4.87
CA PHE A 23 6.82 5.44 -6.26
C PHE A 23 7.72 6.58 -6.76
N GLU A 24 7.83 7.66 -5.99
CA GLU A 24 8.71 8.81 -6.29
C GLU A 24 10.18 8.37 -6.41
N GLN A 25 10.59 7.38 -5.61
CA GLN A 25 11.92 6.76 -5.65
C GLN A 25 12.12 5.73 -6.77
N ARG A 26 11.09 5.49 -7.61
CA ARG A 26 11.09 4.50 -8.70
C ARG A 26 11.35 3.06 -8.22
N GLU A 27 10.93 2.76 -6.99
CA GLU A 27 10.98 1.39 -6.48
C GLU A 27 9.92 0.51 -7.13
N ASP A 28 10.14 -0.81 -7.10
CA ASP A 28 9.18 -1.80 -7.56
C ASP A 28 8.06 -1.99 -6.53
N LEU A 29 6.94 -1.29 -6.75
CA LEU A 29 5.79 -1.32 -5.85
C LEU A 29 5.10 -2.70 -5.81
N GLU A 30 5.03 -3.38 -6.95
CA GLU A 30 4.46 -4.72 -7.08
C GLU A 30 5.23 -5.71 -6.21
N ALA A 31 6.56 -5.68 -6.31
CA ALA A 31 7.42 -6.53 -5.49
C ALA A 31 7.21 -6.24 -3.99
N LYS A 32 7.11 -4.96 -3.59
CA LYS A 32 6.88 -4.58 -2.19
C LYS A 32 5.52 -5.04 -1.66
N VAL A 33 4.45 -4.82 -2.42
CA VAL A 33 3.10 -5.26 -2.02
C VAL A 33 3.00 -6.79 -2.01
N LYS A 34 3.64 -7.46 -2.97
CA LYS A 34 3.70 -8.93 -3.02
C LYS A 34 4.44 -9.52 -1.81
N ALA A 35 5.63 -9.00 -1.48
CA ALA A 35 6.39 -9.46 -0.32
C ALA A 35 5.61 -9.27 0.98
N LEU A 36 4.90 -8.14 1.13
CA LEU A 36 4.01 -7.90 2.26
C LEU A 36 2.85 -8.91 2.30
N ARG A 37 2.24 -9.22 1.14
CA ARG A 37 1.18 -10.23 1.05
C ARG A 37 1.68 -11.60 1.50
N GLU A 38 2.82 -12.05 1.00
CA GLU A 38 3.43 -13.34 1.36
C GLU A 38 3.76 -13.42 2.86
N MET A 39 4.25 -12.32 3.44
CA MET A 39 4.50 -12.23 4.89
C MET A 39 3.20 -12.34 5.71
N VAL A 40 2.13 -11.67 5.26
CA VAL A 40 0.81 -11.74 5.91
C VAL A 40 0.19 -13.14 5.78
N GLU A 41 0.32 -13.77 4.61
CA GLU A 41 -0.23 -15.10 4.35
C GLU A 41 0.53 -16.19 5.11
N SER A 42 1.85 -16.08 5.21
CA SER A 42 2.68 -17.02 5.97
C SER A 42 2.50 -16.90 7.49
N GLY A 43 1.87 -15.83 7.98
CA GLY A 43 1.63 -15.63 9.41
C GLY A 43 2.92 -15.45 10.23
N THR A 44 4.02 -15.12 9.56
CA THR A 44 5.36 -15.00 10.17
C THR A 44 5.59 -13.66 10.88
N SER A 45 4.65 -12.71 10.74
CA SER A 45 4.73 -11.41 11.39
C SER A 45 4.36 -11.42 12.87
N THR A 46 5.07 -10.61 13.64
CA THR A 46 4.80 -10.34 15.06
C THR A 46 3.50 -9.54 15.27
N ASP A 47 3.10 -8.68 14.32
CA ASP A 47 1.82 -7.96 14.35
C ASP A 47 1.04 -8.17 13.04
N LEU A 48 0.47 -9.37 12.93
CA LEU A 48 -0.28 -9.80 11.76
C LEU A 48 -1.46 -8.87 11.42
N ALA A 49 -2.04 -8.22 12.42
CA ALA A 49 -3.20 -7.38 12.20
C ALA A 49 -2.84 -6.00 11.66
N GLU A 50 -1.72 -5.43 12.12
CA GLU A 50 -1.15 -4.22 11.54
C GLU A 50 -0.68 -4.45 10.09
N ASP A 51 -0.02 -5.59 9.82
CA ASP A 51 0.42 -5.90 8.46
C ASP A 51 -0.74 -6.18 7.50
N ARG A 52 -1.83 -6.78 7.97
CA ARG A 52 -3.08 -6.90 7.19
C ARG A 52 -3.65 -5.53 6.84
N PHE A 53 -3.65 -4.59 7.78
CA PHE A 53 -4.10 -3.23 7.53
C PHE A 53 -3.18 -2.51 6.54
N ARG A 54 -1.86 -2.66 6.69
CA ARG A 54 -0.87 -2.15 5.74
C ARG A 54 -1.09 -2.69 4.34
N LEU A 55 -1.32 -4.00 4.23
CA LEU A 55 -1.58 -4.65 2.95
C LEU A 55 -2.86 -4.11 2.28
N GLU A 56 -3.93 -3.88 3.03
CA GLU A 56 -5.16 -3.25 2.52
C GLU A 56 -4.87 -1.85 1.96
N VAL A 57 -4.21 -0.99 2.74
CA VAL A 57 -3.92 0.39 2.34
C VAL A 57 -2.97 0.44 1.14
N TRP A 58 -1.90 -0.35 1.15
CA TRP A 58 -0.92 -0.37 0.06
C TRP A 58 -1.52 -0.96 -1.22
N SER A 59 -2.34 -2.01 -1.14
CA SER A 59 -2.99 -2.58 -2.33
C SER A 59 -3.90 -1.56 -3.01
N THR A 60 -4.72 -0.84 -2.24
CA THR A 60 -5.61 0.20 -2.79
C THR A 60 -4.84 1.41 -3.33
N THR A 61 -3.72 1.76 -2.71
CA THR A 61 -2.86 2.87 -3.16
C THR A 61 -2.14 2.51 -4.45
N LEU A 62 -1.65 1.27 -4.57
CA LEU A 62 -1.01 0.76 -5.80
C LEU A 62 -1.96 0.88 -7.00
N GLU A 63 -3.22 0.43 -6.85
CA GLU A 63 -4.22 0.57 -7.91
C GLU A 63 -4.43 2.03 -8.34
N ARG A 64 -4.42 2.97 -7.39
CA ARG A 64 -4.55 4.41 -7.68
C ARG A 64 -3.34 4.94 -8.45
N ILE A 65 -2.12 4.58 -8.03
CA ILE A 65 -0.87 4.96 -8.71
C ILE A 65 -0.91 4.48 -10.16
N ARG A 66 -1.26 3.21 -10.39
CA ARG A 66 -1.32 2.62 -11.74
C ARG A 66 -2.36 3.28 -12.63
N LYS A 67 -3.53 3.63 -12.08
CA LYS A 67 -4.55 4.41 -12.82
C LYS A 67 -4.00 5.77 -13.25
N ILE A 68 -3.31 6.47 -12.36
CA ILE A 68 -2.71 7.78 -12.67
C ILE A 68 -1.63 7.64 -13.76
N GLU A 69 -0.75 6.64 -13.67
CA GLU A 69 0.26 6.40 -14.71
C GLU A 69 -0.34 6.15 -16.09
N VAL A 70 -1.41 5.35 -16.17
CA VAL A 70 -2.13 5.09 -17.43
C VAL A 70 -2.73 6.40 -17.96
N MET A 71 -3.43 7.16 -17.11
CA MET A 71 -4.00 8.46 -17.50
C MET A 71 -2.93 9.43 -18.02
N MET A 72 -1.75 9.48 -17.37
CA MET A 72 -0.65 10.34 -17.81
C MET A 72 -0.04 9.89 -19.14
N LYS A 73 0.03 8.58 -19.39
CA LYS A 73 0.49 8.03 -20.68
C LYS A 73 -0.50 8.33 -21.81
N ASP A 74 -1.80 8.24 -21.54
CA ASP A 74 -2.85 8.49 -22.53
C ASP A 74 -2.97 9.98 -22.88
N GLN A 75 -2.65 10.90 -21.95
CA GLN A 75 -2.61 12.34 -22.21
C GLN A 75 -1.40 12.80 -23.04
N GLN A 76 -0.35 11.99 -23.16
CA GLN A 76 0.85 12.31 -23.94
C GLN A 76 0.80 11.82 -25.40
N ARG A 77 -0.32 11.23 -25.84
CA ARG A 77 -0.57 10.81 -27.23
C ARG A 77 -1.43 11.83 -27.96
#